data_AF-A0A832DQ56-F1
#
_entry.id   AF-A0A832DQ56-F1
#
_cell.length_a   1.000
_cell.length_b   1.000
_cell.length_c   1.000
_cell.angle_alpha   90.00
_cell.angle_beta   90.00
_cell.angle_gamma   90.00
#
_symmetry.space_group_name_H-M   'P 1'
#
loop_
_entity.id
_entity.type
_entity.pdbx_description
1 polymer ?
#
loop_
_entity_poly.entity_id
_entity_poly.type
_entity_poly.pdbx_seq_one_letter_code
_entity_poly.pdbx_strand_id
1 'polypeptide(L)' 'MGVRKLKPVTNGTRHAVLYDFAEITKSEPEKSLLEPLKKHAGRNNQGRITVRHRGGGHKRRY' A
#
# COMPACT_ATOMS: atom_id res chain seq x y z
N MET A 1 -10.91 2.51 -13.63
CA MET A 1 -10.99 3.08 -12.27
C MET A 1 -11.06 4.60 -12.34
N GLY A 2 -11.95 5.21 -11.57
CA GLY A 2 -12.07 6.67 -11.49
C GLY A 2 -11.32 7.28 -10.32
N VAL A 3 -11.34 8.61 -10.27
CA VAL A 3 -10.58 9.43 -9.35
C VAL A 3 -11.53 10.21 -8.45
N ARG A 4 -11.37 10.06 -7.13
CA ARG A 4 -12.17 10.75 -6.12
C ARG A 4 -11.32 11.78 -5.38
N LYS A 5 -11.58 13.06 -5.67
CA LYS A 5 -11.01 14.19 -4.90
C LYS A 5 -11.74 14.36 -3.58
N LEU A 6 -11.00 14.43 -2.46
CA LEU A 6 -11.61 14.62 -1.15
C LEU A 6 -12.07 16.08 -0.94
N LYS A 7 -13.15 16.27 -0.18
CA LYS A 7 -13.55 17.60 0.30
C LYS A 7 -12.47 18.11 1.26
N PRO A 8 -12.01 19.37 1.12
CA PRO A 8 -10.92 19.92 1.93
C PRO A 8 -11.40 20.33 3.32
N VAL A 9 -11.78 19.35 4.16
CA VAL A 9 -12.23 19.59 5.54
C VAL A 9 -11.04 19.86 6.48
N THR A 10 -9.87 19.31 6.15
CA THR A 10 -8.62 19.50 6.91
C THR A 10 -7.47 19.84 5.96
N ASN A 11 -6.40 20.49 6.45
CA ASN A 11 -5.26 20.87 5.61
C ASN A 11 -4.60 19.66 4.91
N GLY A 12 -4.52 18.51 5.60
CA GLY A 12 -3.97 17.28 5.02
C GLY A 12 -4.78 16.68 3.88
N THR A 13 -6.09 16.97 3.80
CA THR A 13 -6.99 16.44 2.77
C THR A 13 -7.14 17.36 1.55
N ARG A 14 -6.59 18.59 1.59
CA ARG A 14 -6.77 19.62 0.56
C ARG A 14 -6.36 19.20 -0.86
N HIS A 15 -5.24 18.49 -0.96
CA HIS A 15 -4.69 18.01 -2.23
C HIS A 15 -4.82 16.48 -2.37
N ALA A 16 -5.53 15.83 -1.44
CA ALA A 16 -5.65 14.39 -1.41
C ALA A 16 -6.63 13.92 -2.51
N VAL A 17 -6.13 13.02 -3.34
CA VAL A 17 -6.86 12.40 -4.44
C VAL A 17 -6.74 10.89 -4.25
N LEU A 18 -7.87 10.21 -4.15
CA LEU A 18 -7.96 8.76 -3.94
C LEU A 18 -8.59 8.09 -5.17
N TYR A 19 -8.45 6.77 -5.26
CA TYR A 19 -9.17 5.95 -6.24
C TYR A 19 -10.61 5.68 -5.75
N ASP A 20 -11.55 5.53 -6.69
CA ASP A 20 -12.96 5.26 -6.41
C ASP A 20 -13.30 3.77 -6.26
N PHE A 21 -12.38 2.87 -6.65
CA PHE A 21 -12.47 1.41 -6.55
C PHE A 21 -13.75 0.78 -7.14
N ALA A 22 -14.45 1.46 -8.04
CA ALA A 22 -15.75 0.99 -8.59
C ALA A 22 -15.65 -0.35 -9.35
N GLU A 23 -14.47 -0.67 -9.89
CA GLU A 23 -14.19 -1.91 -10.62
C GLU A 23 -13.83 -3.09 -9.70
N ILE A 24 -13.52 -2.84 -8.42
CA ILE A 24 -13.18 -3.91 -7.47
C ILE A 24 -14.48 -4.59 -7.01
N THR A 25 -14.67 -5.84 -7.44
CA THR A 25 -15.90 -6.59 -7.20
C THR A 25 -15.95 -7.30 -5.86
N LYS A 26 -14.79 -7.59 -5.24
CA LYS A 26 -14.66 -8.25 -3.94
C LYS A 26 -13.55 -7.61 -3.12
N SER A 27 -13.78 -7.45 -1.82
CA SER A 27 -12.83 -6.86 -0.88
C SER A 27 -11.84 -7.88 -0.29
N GLU A 28 -12.23 -9.15 -0.23
CA GLU A 28 -11.43 -10.21 0.36
C GLU A 28 -10.83 -11.12 -0.73
N PRO A 29 -9.52 -11.39 -0.69
CA PRO A 29 -8.88 -12.31 -1.64
C PRO A 29 -9.12 -13.78 -1.28
N GLU A 30 -9.00 -14.65 -2.27
CA GLU A 30 -9.12 -16.11 -2.10
C GLU A 30 -8.00 -16.65 -1.19
N LYS A 31 -8.37 -17.36 -0.12
CA LYS A 31 -7.43 -17.70 0.96
C LYS A 31 -6.33 -18.67 0.52
N SER A 32 -6.64 -19.59 -0.38
CA SER A 32 -5.71 -20.63 -0.86
C SER A 32 -4.58 -20.07 -1.73
N LEU A 33 -4.76 -18.88 -2.31
CA LEU A 33 -3.80 -18.25 -3.20
C LEU A 33 -2.89 -17.25 -2.49
N LEU A 34 -3.01 -17.10 -1.17
CA LEU A 34 -2.25 -16.12 -0.39
C LEU A 34 -0.96 -16.70 0.17
N GLU A 35 0.13 -15.95 0.07
CA GLU A 35 1.42 -16.32 0.66
C GLU A 35 1.96 -15.24 1.62
N PRO A 36 2.80 -15.62 2.60
CA PRO A 36 3.43 -14.65 3.50
C PRO A 36 4.50 -13.83 2.77
N LEU A 37 4.31 -12.51 2.68
CA LEU A 37 5.32 -11.60 2.12
C LEU A 37 6.26 -11.07 3.20
N LYS A 38 7.54 -11.49 3.16
CA LYS A 38 8.58 -10.97 4.07
C LYS A 38 9.00 -9.55 3.67
N LYS A 39 9.05 -8.64 4.64
CA LYS A 39 9.56 -7.27 4.44
C LYS A 39 11.07 -7.23 4.65
N HIS A 40 11.79 -6.76 3.64
CA HIS A 40 13.25 -6.57 3.71
C HIS A 40 13.67 -5.16 4.14
N ALA A 41 12.75 -4.18 4.12
CA ALA A 41 13.01 -2.79 4.53
C ALA A 41 14.28 -2.17 3.91
N GLY A 42 14.53 -2.45 2.62
CA GLY A 42 15.70 -1.93 1.89
C GLY A 42 17.05 -2.55 2.25
N ARG A 43 17.07 -3.61 3.08
CA ARG A 43 18.27 -4.32 3.49
C ARG A 43 18.55 -5.55 2.63
N ASN A 44 19.82 -5.82 2.37
CA ASN A 44 20.27 -7.05 1.70
C ASN A 44 20.50 -8.20 2.70
N ASN A 45 21.00 -9.34 2.20
CA ASN A 45 21.35 -10.53 2.99
C ASN A 45 22.46 -10.30 4.04
N GLN A 46 23.29 -9.27 3.88
CA GLN A 46 24.31 -8.86 4.86
C GLN A 46 23.75 -7.89 5.91
N GLY A 47 22.45 -7.56 5.87
CA GLY A 47 21.82 -6.59 6.77
C GLY A 47 22.10 -5.12 6.42
N ARG A 48 22.85 -4.85 5.35
CA ARG A 48 23.21 -3.49 4.93
C ARG A 48 22.05 -2.84 4.17
N ILE A 49 21.82 -1.56 4.42
CA ILE A 49 20.87 -0.75 3.63
C ILE A 49 21.48 -0.58 2.23
N THR A 50 20.88 -1.24 1.24
CA THR A 50 21.26 -1.10 -0.17
C THR A 50 20.32 -0.17 -0.92
N VAL A 51 19.08 -0.05 -0.45
CA VAL A 51 18.08 0.88 -0.99
C VAL A 51 17.54 1.76 0.14
N ARG A 52 17.73 3.08 0.02
CA ARG A 52 17.25 4.07 1.00
C ARG A 52 15.74 4.31 0.88
N HIS A 53 15.17 4.98 1.87
CA HIS A 53 13.75 5.37 1.96
C HIS A 53 12.76 4.19 1.87
N ARG A 54 13.20 2.97 2.23
CA ARG A 54 12.35 1.78 2.34
C ARG A 54 12.32 1.31 3.80
N GLY A 55 11.13 1.26 4.41
CA GLY A 55 10.94 0.83 5.79
C GLY A 55 9.54 1.18 6.27
N GLY A 56 9.01 0.44 7.25
CA GLY A 56 7.65 0.63 7.77
C GLY A 56 6.53 0.12 6.83
N GLY A 57 5.46 0.90 6.73
CA GLY A 57 4.25 0.60 5.95
C GLY A 57 3.36 -0.51 6.55
N HIS A 58 2.14 -0.65 6.05
CA HIS A 58 1.19 -1.69 6.49
C HIS A 58 1.65 -3.11 6.08
N LYS A 59 1.33 -4.14 6.87
CA LYS A 59 1.65 -5.55 6.54
C LYS A 59 0.83 -5.99 5.31
N ARG A 60 1.43 -6.81 4.45
CA ARG A 60 0.80 -7.30 3.21
C ARG A 60 1.02 -8.80 3.08
N ARG A 61 0.14 -9.45 2.33
CA ARG A 61 0.33 -10.81 1.81
C ARG A 61 0.77 -10.71 0.35
N TYR A 62 1.48 -11.72 -0.12
CA TYR A 62 1.76 -11.88 -1.54
C TYR A 62 0.51 -12.48 -2.20
#